data_AF-A0A2X0REF6-F1
#
_entry.id   AF-A0A2X0REF6-F1
#
_cell.length_a   1.000
_cell.length_b   1.000
_cell.length_c   1.000
_cell.angle_alpha   90.00
_cell.angle_beta   90.00
_cell.angle_gamma   90.00
#
_symmetry.space_group_name_H-M   'P 1'
#
loop_
_entity.id
_entity.type
_entity.pdbx_description
1 polymer ?
#
loop_
_entity_poly.entity_id
_entity_poly.type
_entity_poly.pdbx_seq_one_letter_code
_entity_poly.pdbx_strand_id
1 'polypeptide(L)'
;MTGKNMLPAPLKMATFSLPIEEGERAKLMAFLSSDSWERAENVRHATIQECTKSLEHCVRWAEHDCGSSNVFAQFLASLYNGYRVKADVSDIGTLDPENFEHLMNVLRLCYMTQREPHTFIDNGSEVFEGIISLWGMEKKSND
;
A
#
# COMPACT_ATOMS: atom_id res chain seq x y z
N MET A 1 -32.87 9.33 7.25
CA MET A 1 -31.69 10.07 7.76
C MET A 1 -30.80 10.37 6.57
N THR A 2 -30.69 11.65 6.23
CA THR A 2 -30.31 12.15 4.91
C THR A 2 -28.80 12.33 4.83
N GLY A 3 -28.10 11.43 4.12
CA GLY A 3 -26.67 11.57 3.85
C GLY A 3 -26.44 12.71 2.87
N LYS A 4 -25.93 13.83 3.37
CA LYS A 4 -25.47 14.95 2.54
C LYS A 4 -24.32 14.44 1.66
N ASN A 5 -24.56 14.40 0.35
CA ASN A 5 -23.51 14.37 -0.67
C ASN A 5 -22.61 15.59 -0.47
N MET A 6 -21.46 15.40 0.17
CA MET A 6 -20.46 16.44 0.35
C MET A 6 -19.72 16.58 -0.97
N LEU A 7 -20.11 17.57 -1.77
CA LEU A 7 -19.39 17.94 -2.99
C LEU A 7 -17.93 18.27 -2.62
N PRO A 8 -16.94 17.83 -3.42
CA PRO A 8 -15.54 18.13 -3.15
C PRO A 8 -15.32 19.65 -3.10
N ALA A 9 -14.44 20.10 -2.20
CA ALA A 9 -14.09 21.51 -2.06
C ALA A 9 -13.63 22.10 -3.41
N PRO A 10 -14.01 23.34 -3.75
CA PRO A 10 -13.64 23.94 -5.03
C PRO A 10 -12.12 24.02 -5.17
N LEU A 11 -11.61 23.52 -6.29
CA LEU A 11 -10.20 23.61 -6.67
C LEU A 11 -9.77 25.08 -6.63
N LYS A 12 -8.77 25.42 -5.80
CA LYS A 12 -8.15 26.74 -5.82
C LYS A 12 -7.25 26.83 -7.05
N MET A 13 -7.72 27.54 -8.08
CA MET A 13 -6.95 27.78 -9.29
C MET A 13 -5.90 28.87 -9.06
N ALA A 14 -4.64 28.59 -9.39
CA ALA A 14 -3.57 29.56 -9.46
C ALA A 14 -3.23 29.84 -10.92
N THR A 15 -3.24 31.11 -11.34
CA THR A 15 -2.88 31.51 -12.70
C THR A 15 -1.46 32.07 -12.69
N PHE A 16 -0.61 31.56 -13.57
CA PHE A 16 0.75 32.05 -13.79
C PHE A 16 0.88 32.55 -15.23
N SER A 17 1.63 33.62 -15.44
CA SER A 17 1.93 34.18 -16.77
C SER A 17 3.42 34.13 -17.01
N LEU A 18 3.82 33.55 -18.14
CA LEU A 18 5.21 33.40 -18.56
C LEU A 18 5.36 33.91 -20.00
N PRO A 19 6.24 34.89 -20.27
CA PRO A 19 6.53 35.31 -21.63
C PRO A 19 7.37 34.23 -22.34
N ILE A 20 6.99 33.90 -23.57
CA ILE A 20 7.69 32.92 -24.40
C ILE A 20 7.85 33.47 -25.83
N GLU A 21 8.83 32.97 -26.56
CA GLU A 21 8.97 33.25 -27.98
C GLU A 21 7.87 32.54 -28.79
N GLU A 22 7.26 33.21 -29.78
CA GLU A 22 6.13 32.67 -30.55
C GLU A 22 6.50 31.34 -31.26
N GLY A 23 7.76 31.18 -31.68
CA GLY A 23 8.26 29.95 -32.29
C GLY A 23 8.33 28.75 -31.33
N GLU A 24 8.35 28.99 -30.02
CA GLU A 24 8.38 27.94 -28.98
C GLU A 24 6.99 27.60 -28.44
N ARG A 25 5.97 28.40 -28.78
CA ARG A 25 4.58 28.20 -28.36
C ARG A 25 4.07 26.80 -28.68
N ALA A 26 4.36 26.29 -29.89
CA ALA A 26 3.94 24.95 -30.29
C ALA A 26 4.62 23.84 -29.46
N LYS A 27 5.88 24.02 -29.09
CA LYS A 27 6.61 23.07 -28.23
C LYS A 27 6.05 23.08 -26.80
N LEU A 28 5.76 24.26 -26.25
CA LEU A 28 5.13 24.38 -24.94
C LEU A 28 3.74 23.74 -24.95
N MET A 29 2.92 24.01 -25.96
CA MET A 29 1.60 23.39 -26.09
C MET A 29 1.69 21.87 -26.17
N ALA A 30 2.64 21.32 -26.94
CA ALA A 30 2.89 19.88 -27.01
C ALA A 30 3.37 19.28 -25.67
N PHE A 31 4.19 20.02 -24.92
CA PHE A 31 4.65 19.63 -23.59
C PHE A 31 3.51 19.67 -22.54
N LEU A 32 2.68 20.72 -22.55
CA LEU A 32 1.53 20.86 -21.65
C LEU A 32 0.40 19.88 -21.98
N SER A 33 0.24 19.51 -23.25
CA SER A 33 -0.66 18.44 -23.68
C SER A 33 -0.05 17.03 -23.53
N SER A 34 1.15 16.93 -22.96
CA SER A 34 1.75 15.63 -22.67
C SER A 34 1.11 15.08 -21.39
N ASP A 35 0.02 14.33 -21.53
CA ASP A 35 -0.55 13.59 -20.40
C ASP A 35 0.36 12.41 -19.97
N SER A 36 1.65 12.39 -20.33
CA SER A 36 2.57 11.33 -19.92
C SER A 36 2.72 11.29 -18.40
N TRP A 37 2.73 12.46 -17.74
CA TRP A 37 2.79 12.55 -16.28
C TRP A 37 1.48 12.10 -15.63
N GLU A 38 0.34 12.56 -16.15
CA GLU A 38 -1.00 12.16 -15.66
C GLU A 38 -1.26 10.67 -15.87
N ARG A 39 -0.90 10.10 -17.02
CA ARG A 39 -0.97 8.65 -17.28
C ARG A 39 -0.07 7.88 -16.33
N ALA A 40 1.17 8.33 -16.12
CA ALA A 40 2.08 7.68 -15.19
C ALA A 40 1.59 7.77 -13.74
N GLU A 41 0.99 8.89 -13.32
CA GLU A 41 0.40 9.07 -12.00
C GLU A 41 -0.86 8.20 -11.82
N ASN A 42 -1.72 8.13 -12.83
CA ASN A 42 -2.89 7.25 -12.82
C ASN A 42 -2.50 5.76 -12.74
N VAL A 43 -1.45 5.35 -13.46
CA VAL A 43 -0.89 3.99 -13.34
C VAL A 43 -0.37 3.77 -11.92
N ARG A 44 0.39 4.70 -11.35
CA ARG A 44 0.86 4.60 -9.95
C ARG A 44 -0.28 4.48 -8.95
N HIS A 45 -1.32 5.31 -9.06
CA HIS A 45 -2.49 5.26 -8.17
C HIS A 45 -3.28 3.96 -8.31
N ALA A 46 -3.50 3.49 -9.54
CA ALA A 46 -4.15 2.21 -9.79
C ALA A 46 -3.34 1.06 -9.15
N THR A 47 -2.02 1.08 -9.31
CA THR A 47 -1.12 0.11 -8.66
C THR A 47 -1.22 0.16 -7.13
N ILE A 48 -1.29 1.35 -6.52
CA ILE A 48 -1.45 1.47 -5.06
C ILE A 48 -2.77 0.85 -4.61
N GLN A 49 -3.88 1.12 -5.29
CA GLN A 49 -5.18 0.56 -4.94
C GLN A 49 -5.20 -0.97 -5.04
N GLU A 50 -4.60 -1.54 -6.09
CA GLU A 50 -4.45 -2.99 -6.23
C GLU A 50 -3.60 -3.58 -5.10
N CYS A 51 -2.50 -2.91 -4.75
CA CYS A 51 -1.65 -3.38 -3.66
C CYS A 51 -2.34 -3.26 -2.29
N THR A 52 -3.19 -2.25 -2.07
CA THR A 52 -4.02 -2.15 -0.86
C THR A 52 -5.02 -3.30 -0.77
N LYS A 53 -5.65 -3.71 -1.89
CA LYS A 53 -6.53 -4.90 -1.90
C LYS A 53 -5.75 -6.18 -1.58
N SER A 54 -4.52 -6.32 -2.09
CA SER A 54 -3.65 -7.43 -1.72
C SER A 54 -3.33 -7.44 -0.22
N LEU A 55 -3.11 -6.27 0.37
CA LEU A 55 -2.90 -6.16 1.81
C LEU A 55 -4.12 -6.64 2.60
N GLU A 56 -5.32 -6.20 2.25
CA GLU A 56 -6.57 -6.65 2.88
C GLU A 56 -6.76 -8.18 2.74
N HIS A 57 -6.32 -8.77 1.63
CA HIS A 57 -6.29 -10.22 1.45
C HIS A 57 -5.32 -10.90 2.41
N CYS A 58 -4.06 -10.42 2.47
CA CYS A 58 -3.05 -10.97 3.38
C CYS A 58 -3.48 -10.88 4.85
N VAL A 59 -4.10 -9.76 5.26
CA VAL A 59 -4.58 -9.56 6.63
C VAL A 59 -5.69 -10.55 6.96
N ARG A 60 -6.70 -10.70 6.10
CA ARG A 60 -7.77 -11.68 6.29
C ARG A 60 -7.22 -13.10 6.41
N TRP A 61 -6.23 -13.47 5.59
CA TRP A 61 -5.59 -14.78 5.71
C TRP A 61 -4.84 -14.92 7.03
N ALA A 62 -4.07 -13.91 7.45
CA ALA A 62 -3.31 -13.94 8.70
C ALA A 62 -4.20 -14.03 9.96
N GLU A 63 -5.45 -13.57 9.90
CA GLU A 63 -6.43 -13.67 10.99
C GLU A 63 -7.08 -15.06 11.11
N HIS A 64 -6.91 -15.94 10.13
CA HIS A 64 -7.49 -17.29 10.11
C HIS A 64 -6.42 -18.37 10.25
N ASP A 65 -6.76 -19.53 10.82
CA ASP A 65 -5.83 -20.66 10.93
C ASP A 65 -5.98 -21.61 9.73
N CYS A 66 -5.34 -21.26 8.62
CA CYS A 66 -5.26 -22.11 7.43
C CYS A 66 -3.84 -22.17 6.85
N GLY A 67 -3.57 -23.10 5.93
CA GLY A 67 -2.21 -23.55 5.59
C GLY A 67 -1.16 -22.47 5.28
N SER A 68 -1.54 -21.36 4.63
CA SER A 68 -0.64 -20.23 4.28
C SER A 68 -0.70 -19.04 5.25
N SER A 69 -1.53 -19.13 6.28
CA SER A 69 -1.85 -18.00 7.18
C SER A 69 -0.70 -17.61 8.08
N ASN A 70 0.09 -18.60 8.51
CA ASN A 70 1.28 -18.37 9.32
C ASN A 70 2.31 -17.53 8.56
N VAL A 71 2.50 -17.83 7.26
CA VAL A 71 3.42 -17.06 6.40
C VAL A 71 2.97 -15.61 6.32
N PHE A 72 1.69 -15.36 6.00
CA PHE A 72 1.18 -13.99 5.98
C PHE A 72 1.31 -13.28 7.33
N ALA A 73 1.00 -13.97 8.43
CA ALA A 73 1.11 -13.41 9.77
C ALA A 73 2.54 -12.98 10.10
N GLN A 74 3.53 -13.84 9.87
CA GLN A 74 4.94 -13.52 10.12
C GLN A 74 5.44 -12.38 9.24
N PHE A 75 5.12 -12.38 7.95
CA PHE A 75 5.53 -11.32 7.04
C PHE A 75 4.89 -9.98 7.39
N LEU A 76 3.59 -9.95 7.65
CA LEU A 76 2.89 -8.73 8.07
C LEU A 76 3.44 -8.21 9.41
N ALA A 77 3.63 -9.09 10.39
CA ALA A 77 4.22 -8.73 11.67
C ALA A 77 5.66 -8.23 11.53
N SER A 78 6.47 -8.83 10.66
CA SER A 78 7.84 -8.39 10.39
C SER A 78 7.89 -7.05 9.64
N LEU A 79 6.92 -6.75 8.77
CA LEU A 79 6.82 -5.46 8.08
C LEU A 79 6.35 -4.34 9.01
N TYR A 80 5.47 -4.67 9.96
CA TYR A 80 5.02 -3.74 10.99
C TYR A 80 6.09 -3.51 12.07
N ASN A 81 6.74 -4.58 12.54
CA ASN A 81 7.79 -4.48 13.54
C ASN A 81 8.87 -5.56 13.36
N GLY A 82 9.80 -5.29 12.45
CA GLY A 82 10.92 -6.18 12.15
C GLY A 82 11.93 -6.35 13.30
N TYR A 83 11.82 -5.59 14.39
CA TYR A 83 12.64 -5.80 15.60
C TYR A 83 12.03 -6.85 16.53
N ARG A 84 10.70 -7.00 16.53
CA ARG A 84 9.98 -8.00 17.32
C ARG A 84 9.87 -9.33 16.59
N VAL A 85 9.54 -9.28 15.31
CA VAL A 85 9.27 -10.47 14.50
C VAL A 85 10.19 -10.48 13.29
N LYS A 86 10.77 -11.63 12.99
CA LYS A 86 11.57 -11.86 11.78
C LYS A 86 10.84 -12.90 10.94
N ALA A 87 10.41 -12.50 9.75
CA ALA A 87 9.86 -13.44 8.79
C ALA A 87 10.96 -14.31 8.17
N ASP A 88 10.68 -15.58 7.95
CA ASP A 88 11.55 -16.46 7.17
C ASP A 88 11.28 -16.27 5.67
N VAL A 89 12.30 -15.86 4.92
CA VAL A 89 12.21 -15.67 3.47
C VAL A 89 12.00 -17.00 2.75
N SER A 90 12.46 -18.12 3.31
CA SER A 90 12.26 -19.44 2.73
C SER A 90 10.79 -19.88 2.73
N ASP A 91 9.98 -19.40 3.68
CA ASP A 91 8.56 -19.73 3.78
C ASP A 91 7.72 -19.18 2.63
N ILE A 92 8.23 -18.18 1.90
CA ILE A 92 7.58 -17.67 0.67
C ILE A 92 7.38 -18.79 -0.35
N GLY A 93 8.30 -19.77 -0.42
CA GLY A 93 8.21 -20.90 -1.35
C GLY A 93 7.05 -21.86 -1.07
N THR A 94 6.38 -21.72 0.08
CA THR A 94 5.22 -22.54 0.46
C THR A 94 3.88 -21.95 -0.02
N LEU A 95 3.88 -20.68 -0.45
CA LEU A 95 2.69 -20.02 -0.95
C LEU A 95 2.34 -20.54 -2.35
N ASP A 96 1.05 -20.66 -2.63
CA ASP A 96 0.58 -20.82 -4.00
C ASP A 96 0.84 -19.52 -4.81
N PRO A 97 0.80 -19.58 -6.16
CA PRO A 97 1.11 -18.43 -7.00
C PRO A 97 0.26 -17.19 -6.74
N GLU A 98 -1.01 -17.35 -6.38
CA GLU A 98 -1.91 -16.21 -6.13
C GLU A 98 -1.55 -15.51 -4.82
N ASN A 99 -1.34 -16.29 -3.75
CA ASN A 99 -0.93 -15.79 -2.46
C ASN A 99 0.49 -15.17 -2.48
N PHE A 100 1.39 -15.71 -3.31
CA PHE A 100 2.70 -15.10 -3.57
C PHE A 100 2.57 -13.68 -4.14
N GLU A 101 1.75 -13.49 -5.17
CA GLU A 101 1.55 -12.18 -5.79
C GLU A 101 0.91 -11.18 -4.81
N HIS A 102 -0.01 -11.63 -3.96
CA HIS A 102 -0.55 -10.79 -2.90
C HIS A 102 0.55 -10.31 -1.94
N LEU A 103 1.43 -11.20 -1.47
CA LEU A 103 2.56 -10.81 -0.62
C LEU A 103 3.50 -9.83 -1.32
N MET A 104 3.84 -10.07 -2.58
CA MET A 104 4.71 -9.17 -3.35
C MET A 104 4.10 -7.79 -3.54
N ASN A 105 2.78 -7.71 -3.73
CA ASN A 105 2.07 -6.44 -3.82
C ASN A 105 2.08 -5.68 -2.48
N VAL A 106 2.02 -6.37 -1.34
CA VAL A 106 2.18 -5.71 -0.03
C VAL A 106 3.58 -5.11 0.12
N LEU A 107 4.62 -5.84 -0.26
CA LEU A 107 6.00 -5.32 -0.26
C LEU A 107 6.16 -4.12 -1.19
N ARG A 108 5.55 -4.20 -2.38
CA ARG A 108 5.53 -3.11 -3.36
C ARG A 108 4.82 -1.87 -2.81
N LEU A 109 3.69 -2.04 -2.12
CA LEU A 109 2.98 -0.94 -1.46
C LEU A 109 3.88 -0.23 -0.46
N CYS A 110 4.52 -0.97 0.43
CA CYS A 110 5.41 -0.42 1.44
C CYS A 110 6.60 0.30 0.80
N TYR A 111 7.21 -0.30 -0.23
CA TYR A 111 8.33 0.29 -0.97
C TYR A 111 7.93 1.57 -1.72
N MET A 112 6.80 1.59 -2.41
CA MET A 112 6.37 2.76 -3.19
C MET A 112 5.95 3.93 -2.30
N THR A 113 5.34 3.64 -1.16
CA THR A 113 4.75 4.66 -0.28
C THR A 113 5.65 5.04 0.88
N GLN A 114 6.68 4.25 1.18
CA GLN A 114 7.54 4.40 2.36
C GLN A 114 6.75 4.43 3.67
N ARG A 115 5.61 3.74 3.69
CA ARG A 115 4.70 3.65 4.85
C ARG A 115 4.58 2.20 5.29
N GLU A 116 4.38 2.03 6.59
CA GLU A 116 4.09 0.71 7.16
C GLU A 116 2.71 0.22 6.72
N PRO A 117 2.55 -1.11 6.54
CA PRO A 117 1.33 -1.70 5.99
C PRO A 117 0.11 -1.42 6.87
N HIS A 118 0.27 -1.38 8.20
CA HIS A 118 -0.82 -1.10 9.12
C HIS A 118 -1.49 0.27 8.88
N THR A 119 -0.79 1.24 8.27
CA THR A 119 -1.33 2.58 8.01
C THR A 119 -2.35 2.66 6.87
N PHE A 120 -2.54 1.55 6.14
CA PHE A 120 -3.51 1.43 5.05
C PHE A 120 -4.82 0.74 5.49
N ILE A 121 -4.93 0.35 6.76
CA ILE A 121 -6.07 -0.37 7.32
C ILE A 121 -6.64 0.43 8.48
N ASP A 122 -7.98 0.50 8.56
CA ASP A 122 -8.67 1.09 9.69
C ASP A 122 -8.35 0.30 10.97
N ASN A 123 -7.94 1.01 12.03
CA ASN A 123 -7.42 0.42 13.27
C ASN A 123 -6.24 -0.56 13.05
N GLY A 124 -5.43 -0.34 12.01
CA GLY A 124 -4.40 -1.30 11.61
C GLY A 124 -3.38 -1.66 12.69
N SER A 125 -3.05 -0.75 13.62
CA SER A 125 -2.17 -1.10 14.75
C SER A 125 -2.79 -2.21 15.63
N GLU A 126 -4.08 -2.12 15.94
CA GLU A 126 -4.78 -3.13 16.75
C GLU A 126 -4.88 -4.46 16.00
N VAL A 127 -5.17 -4.41 14.70
CA VAL A 127 -5.23 -5.60 13.83
C VAL A 127 -3.89 -6.32 13.81
N PHE A 128 -2.78 -5.61 13.60
CA PHE A 128 -1.45 -6.22 13.51
C PHE A 128 -0.96 -6.74 14.86
N GLU A 129 -1.21 -6.03 15.96
CA GLU A 129 -0.93 -6.56 17.31
C GLU A 129 -1.81 -7.79 17.60
N GLY A 130 -3.06 -7.81 17.15
CA GLY A 130 -3.95 -8.96 17.23
C GLY A 130 -3.40 -10.18 16.50
N ILE A 131 -2.87 -10.00 15.28
CA ILE A 131 -2.19 -11.06 14.52
C ILE A 131 -0.94 -11.54 15.28
N ILE A 132 -0.11 -10.64 15.81
CA ILE A 132 1.08 -11.02 16.61
C ILE A 132 0.68 -11.87 17.82
N SER A 133 -0.37 -11.46 18.53
CA SER A 133 -0.89 -12.19 19.69
C SER A 133 -1.48 -13.54 19.31
N LEU A 134 -2.26 -13.61 18.22
CA LEU A 134 -2.91 -14.84 17.74
C LEU A 134 -1.88 -15.94 17.46
N TRP A 135 -0.76 -15.57 16.84
CA TRP A 135 0.30 -16.49 16.46
C TRP A 135 1.41 -16.64 17.52
N GLY A 136 1.23 -16.03 18.70
CA GLY A 136 2.17 -16.15 19.81
C GLY A 136 3.56 -15.56 19.51
N MET A 137 3.64 -14.58 18.62
CA MET A 137 4.89 -13.92 18.20
C MET A 137 5.33 -12.82 19.18
N GLU A 138 4.77 -12.80 20.38
CA GLU A 138 5.13 -11.87 21.44
C GLU A 138 6.59 -12.10 21.86
N LYS A 139 7.29 -11.00 22.16
CA LYS A 139 8.64 -11.09 22.68
C LYS A 139 8.56 -11.77 24.04
N LYS A 140 9.04 -13.02 24.17
CA LYS A 140 9.29 -13.60 25.49
C LYS A 140 10.23 -12.65 26.21
N SER A 141 9.74 -12.00 27.26
CA SER A 141 10.60 -11.33 28.23
C SER A 141 11.52 -12.41 28.77
N ASN A 142 12.78 -12.41 28.35
CA ASN A 142 13.80 -13.18 29.07
C ASN A 142 13.91 -12.53 30.45
N ASP A 143 13.49 -13.29 31.46
CA ASP A 143 13.83 -13.11 32.87
C ASP A 143 15.35 -13.33 33.05
#